data_AF-A0A011NMI8-F1
#
_entry.id   AF-A0A011NMI8-F1
#
_cell.length_a   1.000
_cell.length_b   1.000
_cell.length_c   1.000
_cell.angle_alpha   90.00
_cell.angle_beta   90.00
_cell.angle_gamma   90.00
#
_symmetry.space_group_name_H-M   'P 1'
#
loop_
_entity.id
_entity.type
_entity.pdbx_description
1 polymer ?
#
loop_
_entity_poly.entity_id
_entity_poly.type
_entity_poly.pdbx_seq_one_letter_code
_entity_poly.pdbx_strand_id
1 'polypeptide(L)'
;MTIKLSTAARNFLAAGGSYKDLFQNGRMEIYSGSQPASADAAVTGTLLCTITDNSAARTAEVLATGSVTLTGGASGSLNTLTVNSVDILGGAVPYNTSLTQTAADIALQINRNRSNVEYTATSSGAVVTIKALPGTGASPNGFVVASTTTTLTKTDSNMAGGVNAANGLKFGEPSSGAVSKLASQTWSGTNASSGTAGYYRLYGSVADAGALDSSATYFREDGAIGTSGADMNMTSTALTNGIATAITAFQRTMPNA
;
A
#
# COMPACT_ATOMS: atom_id res chain seq x y z
N MET A 1 9.53 -10.75 21.21
CA MET A 1 8.35 -10.54 20.35
C MET A 1 8.43 -9.12 19.86
N THR A 2 8.39 -8.94 18.55
CA THR A 2 8.60 -7.64 17.92
C THR A 2 7.87 -7.68 16.60
N ILE A 3 6.91 -6.77 16.46
CA ILE A 3 6.26 -6.47 15.19
C ILE A 3 7.29 -6.20 14.12
N LYS A 4 7.09 -6.78 12.94
CA LYS A 4 7.93 -6.57 11.76
C LYS A 4 7.14 -5.85 10.70
N LEU A 5 7.56 -4.63 10.39
CA LEU A 5 7.03 -3.89 9.24
C LEU A 5 7.92 -4.10 8.02
N SER A 6 7.28 -4.32 6.87
CA SER A 6 7.92 -4.35 5.55
C SER A 6 8.71 -3.06 5.27
N THR A 7 9.69 -3.14 4.38
CA THR A 7 10.48 -1.98 4.00
C THR A 7 9.61 -0.89 3.38
N ALA A 8 8.61 -1.26 2.57
CA ALA A 8 7.63 -0.34 2.00
C ALA A 8 6.84 0.41 3.09
N ALA A 9 6.33 -0.31 4.09
CA ALA A 9 5.54 0.27 5.17
C ALA A 9 6.37 1.25 6.02
N ARG A 10 7.61 0.90 6.35
CA ARG A 10 8.51 1.79 7.11
C ARG A 10 8.83 3.06 6.33
N ASN A 11 9.10 2.95 5.02
CA ASN A 11 9.40 4.10 4.18
C ASN A 11 8.19 5.05 4.08
N PHE A 12 6.99 4.51 3.92
CA PHE A 12 5.76 5.30 3.85
C PHE A 12 5.49 6.08 5.15
N LEU A 13 5.65 5.44 6.30
CA LEU A 13 5.52 6.11 7.61
C LEU A 13 6.59 7.21 7.79
N ALA A 14 7.83 6.94 7.37
CA ALA A 14 8.92 7.91 7.44
C ALA A 14 8.73 9.10 6.48
N ALA A 15 7.99 8.92 5.38
CA ALA A 15 7.69 9.95 4.39
C ALA A 15 6.45 10.80 4.74
N GLY A 16 5.81 10.57 5.89
CA GLY A 16 4.67 11.35 6.38
C GLY A 16 3.31 10.66 6.25
N GLY A 17 3.26 9.40 5.81
CA GLY A 17 2.05 8.59 5.83
C GLY A 17 1.66 8.10 7.23
N SER A 18 0.44 7.60 7.38
CA SER A 18 -0.06 7.07 8.66
C SER A 18 -0.20 5.54 8.65
N TYR A 19 -0.22 4.92 9.84
CA TYR A 19 -0.48 3.48 9.98
C TYR A 19 -1.87 3.09 9.46
N LYS A 20 -2.85 3.98 9.66
CA LYS A 20 -4.20 3.80 9.13
C LYS A 20 -4.15 3.65 7.61
N ASP A 21 -3.47 4.56 6.91
CA ASP A 21 -3.43 4.56 5.44
C ASP A 21 -2.69 3.34 4.87
N LEU A 22 -1.68 2.81 5.57
CA LEU A 22 -0.97 1.59 5.15
C LEU A 22 -1.91 0.38 4.98
N PHE A 23 -2.78 0.18 5.97
CA PHE A 23 -3.53 -1.07 6.11
C PHE A 23 -5.04 -0.89 5.91
N GLN A 24 -5.50 0.33 5.63
CA GLN A 24 -6.88 0.61 5.28
C GLN A 24 -7.30 -0.23 4.08
N ASN A 25 -8.47 -0.86 4.16
CA ASN A 25 -8.99 -1.83 3.19
C ASN A 25 -8.08 -3.07 2.96
N GLY A 26 -7.19 -3.34 3.92
CA GLY A 26 -6.30 -4.48 3.93
C GLY A 26 -7.00 -5.82 4.15
N ARG A 27 -6.19 -6.84 4.43
CA ARG A 27 -6.64 -8.14 4.95
C ARG A 27 -5.61 -8.68 5.93
N MET A 28 -6.02 -9.59 6.80
CA MET A 28 -5.11 -10.28 7.70
C MET A 28 -5.16 -11.78 7.39
N GLU A 29 -4.01 -12.43 7.37
CA GLU A 29 -3.90 -13.88 7.22
C GLU A 29 -3.20 -14.45 8.44
N ILE A 30 -3.74 -15.54 8.98
CA ILE A 30 -3.20 -16.26 10.13
C ILE A 30 -2.52 -17.52 9.63
N TYR A 31 -1.29 -17.74 10.07
CA TYR A 31 -0.45 -18.85 9.66
C TYR A 31 0.01 -19.68 10.85
N SER A 32 0.30 -20.95 10.58
CA SER A 32 1.03 -21.81 11.52
C SER A 32 2.52 -21.49 11.56
N GLY A 33 3.22 -21.95 12.60
CA GLY A 33 4.68 -21.83 12.70
C GLY A 33 5.15 -20.44 13.14
N SER A 34 6.43 -20.15 12.96
CA SER A 34 7.02 -18.88 13.40
C SER A 34 6.93 -17.78 12.34
N GLN A 35 6.77 -16.54 12.80
CA GLN A 35 6.81 -15.36 11.93
C GLN A 35 8.12 -15.31 11.11
N PRO A 36 8.07 -14.98 9.80
CA PRO A 36 9.25 -14.83 8.95
C PRO A 36 10.28 -13.86 9.50
N ALA A 37 11.54 -13.94 9.05
CA ALA A 37 12.62 -13.07 9.54
C ALA A 37 12.34 -11.58 9.33
N SER A 38 11.67 -11.22 8.23
CA SER A 38 11.15 -9.89 7.92
C SER A 38 9.78 -10.03 7.25
N ALA A 39 8.97 -8.96 7.27
CA ALA A 39 7.71 -8.94 6.55
C ALA A 39 7.89 -8.85 5.01
N ASP A 40 9.09 -8.48 4.54
CA ASP A 40 9.43 -8.55 3.11
C ASP A 40 9.62 -10.00 2.64
N ALA A 41 9.96 -10.93 3.55
CA ALA A 41 10.16 -12.33 3.23
C ALA A 41 8.84 -13.02 2.82
N ALA A 42 8.97 -14.08 2.02
CA ALA A 42 7.85 -14.95 1.67
C ALA A 42 7.21 -15.54 2.94
N VAL A 43 5.90 -15.74 2.89
CA VAL A 43 5.15 -16.38 3.98
C VAL A 43 5.67 -17.79 4.27
N THR A 44 5.67 -18.15 5.54
CA THR A 44 6.07 -19.48 6.05
C THR A 44 4.88 -20.19 6.70
N GLY A 45 4.93 -21.52 6.75
CA GLY A 45 3.87 -22.32 7.37
C GLY A 45 2.60 -22.45 6.51
N THR A 46 1.54 -22.98 7.12
CA THR A 46 0.24 -23.21 6.47
C THR A 46 -0.69 -22.04 6.73
N LEU A 47 -1.39 -21.54 5.70
CA LEU A 47 -2.47 -20.57 5.86
C LEU A 47 -3.63 -21.23 6.60
N LEU A 48 -3.98 -20.71 7.77
CA LEU A 48 -5.07 -21.22 8.60
C LEU A 48 -6.36 -20.45 8.41
N CYS A 49 -6.29 -19.12 8.27
CA CYS A 49 -7.48 -18.28 8.16
C CYS A 49 -7.16 -16.96 7.43
N THR A 50 -8.09 -16.49 6.61
CA THR A 50 -8.06 -15.14 6.02
C THR A 50 -9.17 -14.32 6.66
N ILE A 51 -8.81 -13.23 7.31
CA ILE A 51 -9.69 -12.30 8.01
C ILE A 51 -9.99 -11.10 7.10
N THR A 52 -11.27 -10.89 6.85
CA THR A 52 -11.83 -9.77 6.08
C THR A 52 -13.03 -9.18 6.83
N ASP A 53 -13.65 -8.14 6.28
CA ASP A 53 -14.91 -7.65 6.83
C ASP A 53 -16.04 -8.66 6.59
N ASN A 54 -16.73 -9.05 7.66
CA ASN A 54 -17.79 -10.06 7.69
C ASN A 54 -17.42 -11.41 7.04
N SER A 55 -16.12 -11.79 7.00
CA SER A 55 -15.66 -13.00 6.30
C SER A 55 -16.05 -13.03 4.81
N ALA A 56 -16.33 -11.86 4.23
CA ALA A 56 -16.77 -11.76 2.84
C ALA A 56 -15.57 -11.80 1.88
N ALA A 57 -15.82 -12.22 0.64
CA ALA A 57 -14.83 -12.23 -0.41
C ALA A 57 -14.29 -10.82 -0.66
N ARG A 58 -12.98 -10.64 -0.54
CA ARG A 58 -12.33 -9.33 -0.69
C ARG A 58 -12.04 -9.01 -2.15
N THR A 59 -12.38 -7.80 -2.56
CA THR A 59 -11.83 -7.18 -3.77
C THR A 59 -10.66 -6.31 -3.36
N ALA A 60 -9.47 -6.62 -3.85
CA ALA A 60 -8.28 -5.80 -3.61
C ALA A 60 -8.39 -4.47 -4.38
N GLU A 61 -7.77 -3.43 -3.82
CA GLU A 61 -7.62 -2.16 -4.52
C GLU A 61 -6.69 -2.32 -5.72
N VAL A 62 -7.05 -1.69 -6.83
CA VAL A 62 -6.11 -1.41 -7.92
C VAL A 62 -5.93 0.11 -7.97
N LEU A 63 -4.67 0.54 -7.96
CA LEU A 63 -4.33 1.96 -7.97
C LEU A 63 -4.38 2.47 -9.39
N ALA A 64 -5.13 3.55 -9.62
CA ALA A 64 -5.16 4.20 -10.91
C ALA A 64 -3.77 4.70 -11.31
N THR A 65 -3.46 4.59 -12.60
CA THR A 65 -2.22 5.12 -13.17
C THR A 65 -2.49 5.98 -14.38
N GLY A 66 -1.65 6.99 -14.56
CA GLY A 66 -1.55 7.81 -15.74
C GLY A 66 -0.07 7.93 -16.13
N SER A 67 0.22 8.58 -17.25
CA SER A 67 1.61 8.70 -17.68
C SER A 67 1.91 9.96 -18.47
N VAL A 68 3.19 10.31 -18.46
CA VAL A 68 3.81 11.25 -19.40
C VAL A 68 4.93 10.49 -20.08
N THR A 69 4.85 10.33 -21.40
CA THR A 69 5.90 9.74 -22.22
C THR A 69 6.61 10.85 -22.96
N LEU A 70 7.92 11.02 -22.71
CA LEU A 70 8.74 11.93 -23.51
C LEU A 70 9.06 11.25 -24.85
N THR A 71 8.63 11.85 -25.95
CA THR A 71 8.69 11.25 -27.29
C THR A 71 9.84 11.78 -28.14
N GLY A 72 10.51 12.87 -27.72
CA GLY A 72 11.55 13.51 -28.51
C GLY A 72 12.08 14.81 -27.91
N GLY A 73 13.16 15.32 -28.51
CA GLY A 73 13.87 16.53 -28.09
C GLY A 73 15.23 16.24 -27.44
N ALA A 74 16.11 17.24 -27.47
CA ALA A 74 17.47 17.18 -26.92
C ALA A 74 17.83 18.44 -26.10
N SER A 75 16.82 19.24 -25.73
CA SER A 75 16.94 20.48 -24.97
C SER A 75 15.59 20.83 -24.33
N GLY A 76 15.50 21.97 -23.63
CA GLY A 76 14.26 22.46 -23.04
C GLY A 76 13.90 21.78 -21.73
N SER A 77 12.60 21.64 -21.45
CA SER A 77 12.08 21.22 -20.16
C SER A 77 10.65 20.68 -20.25
N LEU A 78 10.26 19.88 -19.26
CA LEU A 78 8.87 19.73 -18.83
C LEU A 78 8.56 20.86 -17.84
N ASN A 79 7.65 21.75 -18.18
CA ASN A 79 7.43 22.99 -17.43
C ASN A 79 6.44 22.81 -16.28
N THR A 80 5.31 22.16 -16.56
CA THR A 80 4.27 21.86 -15.58
C THR A 80 3.72 20.46 -15.83
N LEU A 81 3.18 19.85 -14.78
CA LEU A 81 2.44 18.60 -14.87
C LEU A 81 1.33 18.62 -13.82
N THR A 82 0.10 18.54 -14.29
CA THR A 82 -1.09 18.54 -13.44
C THR A 82 -1.86 17.22 -13.55
N VAL A 83 -2.52 16.83 -12.47
CA VAL A 83 -3.56 15.80 -12.45
C VAL A 83 -4.85 16.43 -11.96
N ASN A 84 -5.91 16.37 -12.76
CA ASN A 84 -7.18 17.05 -12.46
C ASN A 84 -6.98 18.55 -12.12
N SER A 85 -6.12 19.23 -12.89
CA SER A 85 -5.74 20.63 -12.70
C SER A 85 -4.94 20.96 -11.43
N VAL A 86 -4.56 19.97 -10.62
CA VAL A 86 -3.66 20.15 -9.47
C VAL A 86 -2.22 19.89 -9.91
N ASP A 87 -1.31 20.85 -9.68
CA ASP A 87 0.12 20.67 -9.99
C ASP A 87 0.77 19.65 -9.08
N ILE A 88 1.45 18.68 -9.70
CA ILE A 88 2.18 17.62 -8.99
C ILE A 88 3.71 17.72 -9.17
N LEU A 89 4.19 18.59 -10.06
CA LEU A 89 5.62 18.70 -10.36
C LEU A 89 6.36 19.68 -9.43
N GLY A 90 5.73 20.80 -9.06
CA GLY A 90 6.31 21.80 -8.18
C GLY A 90 7.44 22.64 -8.80
N GLY A 91 7.76 22.45 -10.08
CA GLY A 91 8.75 23.25 -10.81
C GLY A 91 9.23 22.57 -12.09
N ALA A 92 9.73 23.36 -13.04
CA ALA A 92 10.17 22.82 -14.33
C ALA A 92 11.38 21.88 -14.19
N VAL A 93 11.37 20.77 -14.93
CA VAL A 93 12.48 19.80 -14.99
C VAL A 93 13.15 19.90 -16.37
N PRO A 94 14.42 20.35 -16.44
CA PRO A 94 15.13 20.50 -17.71
C PRO A 94 15.53 19.16 -18.31
N TYR A 95 15.71 19.14 -19.63
CA TYR A 95 16.33 18.03 -20.33
C TYR A 95 17.72 17.75 -19.76
N ASN A 96 18.00 16.48 -19.51
CA ASN A 96 19.27 16.03 -18.98
C ASN A 96 19.80 14.84 -19.77
N THR A 97 20.74 15.07 -20.70
CA THR A 97 21.50 14.09 -21.52
C THR A 97 20.72 13.10 -22.39
N SER A 98 19.54 12.65 -21.97
CA SER A 98 18.62 11.77 -22.67
C SER A 98 17.19 11.93 -22.12
N LEU A 99 16.20 11.46 -22.88
CA LEU A 99 14.81 11.42 -22.42
C LEU A 99 14.62 10.46 -21.23
N THR A 100 15.38 9.37 -21.18
CA THR A 100 15.33 8.41 -20.07
C THR A 100 15.79 9.03 -18.76
N GLN A 101 16.92 9.74 -18.79
CA GLN A 101 17.40 10.42 -17.59
C GLN A 101 16.46 11.56 -17.20
N THR A 102 15.95 12.33 -18.18
CA THR A 102 14.96 13.38 -17.91
C THR A 102 13.67 12.82 -17.27
N ALA A 103 13.17 11.67 -17.72
CA ALA A 103 12.01 11.01 -17.12
C ALA A 103 12.27 10.56 -15.67
N ALA A 104 13.49 10.05 -15.38
CA ALA A 104 13.89 9.71 -14.01
C ALA A 104 13.94 10.95 -13.11
N ASP A 105 14.48 12.06 -13.62
CA ASP A 105 14.55 13.33 -12.90
C ASP A 105 13.13 13.88 -12.61
N ILE A 106 12.20 13.76 -13.56
CA ILE A 106 10.77 14.11 -13.39
C ILE A 106 10.13 13.27 -12.29
N ALA A 107 10.29 11.94 -12.32
CA ALA A 107 9.70 11.07 -11.32
C ALA A 107 10.22 11.39 -9.91
N LEU A 108 11.52 11.66 -9.78
CA LEU A 108 12.14 12.07 -8.53
C LEU A 108 11.60 13.41 -8.02
N GLN A 109 11.42 14.38 -8.92
CA GLN A 109 10.86 15.69 -8.60
C GLN A 109 9.44 15.56 -8.05
N ILE A 110 8.56 14.79 -8.71
CA ILE A 110 7.18 14.54 -8.24
C ILE A 110 7.17 13.93 -6.84
N ASN A 111 8.03 12.95 -6.57
CA ASN A 111 8.10 12.29 -5.26
C ASN A 111 8.70 13.18 -4.14
N ARG A 112 9.43 14.24 -4.50
CA ARG A 112 9.99 15.21 -3.54
C ARG A 112 9.08 16.42 -3.33
N ASN A 113 8.13 16.66 -4.24
CA ASN A 113 7.21 17.77 -4.15
C ASN A 113 6.24 17.59 -2.98
N ARG A 114 6.40 18.38 -1.92
CA ARG A 114 5.56 18.31 -0.71
C ARG A 114 4.10 18.69 -0.96
N SER A 115 3.81 19.44 -2.03
CA SER A 115 2.44 19.78 -2.41
C SER A 115 1.76 18.63 -3.17
N ASN A 116 2.51 17.66 -3.67
CA ASN A 116 1.97 16.41 -4.19
C ASN A 116 1.69 15.46 -3.03
N VAL A 117 0.42 15.36 -2.65
CA VAL A 117 -0.04 14.53 -1.54
C VAL A 117 -0.85 13.32 -1.98
N GLU A 118 -1.12 13.17 -3.29
CA GLU A 118 -2.05 12.16 -3.82
C GLU A 118 -1.38 11.13 -4.74
N TYR A 119 -0.17 11.41 -5.24
CA TYR A 119 0.48 10.59 -6.25
C TYR A 119 1.93 10.27 -5.90
N THR A 120 2.41 9.16 -6.44
CA THR A 120 3.83 8.83 -6.55
C THR A 120 4.18 8.66 -8.02
N ALA A 121 5.46 8.76 -8.36
CA ALA A 121 5.93 8.58 -9.72
C ALA A 121 7.09 7.58 -9.80
N THR A 122 7.12 6.84 -10.90
CA THR A 122 8.26 6.01 -11.30
C THR A 122 8.58 6.29 -12.77
N SER A 123 9.77 5.90 -13.22
CA SER A 123 10.17 6.02 -14.62
C SER A 123 10.74 4.71 -15.14
N SER A 124 10.44 4.39 -16.40
CA SER A 124 11.11 3.32 -17.14
C SER A 124 11.30 3.76 -18.59
N GLY A 125 12.54 3.75 -19.08
CA GLY A 125 12.87 4.43 -20.32
C GLY A 125 12.44 5.91 -20.26
N ALA A 126 11.82 6.41 -21.32
CA ALA A 126 11.31 7.78 -21.40
C ALA A 126 9.88 7.96 -20.84
N VAL A 127 9.32 6.95 -20.17
CA VAL A 127 7.95 6.96 -19.64
C VAL A 127 7.98 7.25 -18.15
N VAL A 128 7.30 8.32 -17.73
CA VAL A 128 6.96 8.60 -16.34
C VAL A 128 5.57 8.04 -16.06
N THR A 129 5.48 7.10 -15.12
CA THR A 129 4.21 6.56 -14.64
C THR A 129 3.84 7.25 -13.35
N ILE A 130 2.68 7.91 -13.35
CA ILE A 130 2.06 8.55 -12.19
C ILE A 130 1.08 7.55 -11.60
N LYS A 131 1.19 7.28 -10.30
CA LYS A 131 0.40 6.27 -9.60
C LYS A 131 -0.29 6.91 -8.41
N ALA A 132 -1.60 6.76 -8.33
CA ALA A 132 -2.36 7.23 -7.18
C ALA A 132 -1.93 6.49 -5.90
N LEU A 133 -2.00 7.18 -4.77
CA LEU A 133 -1.72 6.57 -3.47
C LEU A 133 -2.80 5.56 -3.06
N PRO A 134 -2.46 4.56 -2.23
CA PRO A 134 -3.42 3.62 -1.63
C PRO A 134 -4.59 4.30 -0.93
N GLY A 135 -5.78 3.70 -1.04
CA GLY A 135 -7.03 4.21 -0.50
C GLY A 135 -7.88 5.02 -1.48
N THR A 136 -7.35 5.37 -2.66
CA THR A 136 -8.05 6.18 -3.67
C THR A 136 -8.94 5.36 -4.60
N GLY A 137 -8.62 4.08 -4.82
CA GLY A 137 -9.37 3.14 -5.64
C GLY A 137 -9.59 3.63 -7.07
N ALA A 138 -10.85 3.59 -7.51
CA ALA A 138 -11.28 4.03 -8.83
C ALA A 138 -11.51 5.54 -8.92
N SER A 139 -11.45 6.28 -7.79
CA SER A 139 -11.77 7.72 -7.76
C SER A 139 -10.94 8.56 -8.74
N PRO A 140 -9.64 8.29 -8.95
CA PRO A 140 -8.84 9.05 -9.91
C PRO A 140 -9.10 8.68 -11.37
N ASN A 141 -9.92 7.66 -11.67
CA ASN A 141 -10.18 7.27 -13.05
C ASN A 141 -10.82 8.42 -13.83
N GLY A 142 -10.26 8.73 -15.00
CA GLY A 142 -10.69 9.83 -15.85
C GLY A 142 -10.06 11.19 -15.50
N PHE A 143 -9.30 11.30 -14.41
CA PHE A 143 -8.56 12.53 -14.11
C PHE A 143 -7.55 12.81 -15.21
N VAL A 144 -7.60 14.05 -15.72
CA VAL A 144 -6.75 14.48 -16.82
C VAL A 144 -5.32 14.63 -16.34
N VAL A 145 -4.40 13.95 -17.01
CA VAL A 145 -2.96 14.18 -16.87
C VAL A 145 -2.57 15.17 -17.95
N ALA A 146 -2.10 16.35 -17.56
CA ALA A 146 -1.75 17.40 -18.50
C ALA A 146 -0.37 17.98 -18.19
N SER A 147 0.56 17.76 -19.12
CA SER A 147 1.89 18.35 -19.09
C SER A 147 2.11 19.44 -20.14
N THR A 148 3.02 20.36 -19.83
CA THR A 148 3.51 21.37 -20.79
C THR A 148 5.02 21.27 -20.95
N THR A 149 5.52 21.59 -22.15
CA THR A 149 6.95 21.50 -22.49
C THR A 149 7.41 22.75 -23.24
N THR A 150 8.73 23.00 -23.23
CA THR A 150 9.33 24.08 -24.04
C THR A 150 9.75 23.59 -25.43
N THR A 151 10.64 22.59 -25.50
CA THR A 151 11.11 21.99 -26.77
C THR A 151 11.04 20.46 -26.79
N LEU A 152 10.80 19.82 -25.64
CA LEU A 152 10.51 18.39 -25.57
C LEU A 152 9.16 18.09 -26.21
N THR A 153 9.05 16.95 -26.89
CA THR A 153 7.76 16.41 -27.31
C THR A 153 7.30 15.34 -26.34
N LYS A 154 5.99 15.23 -26.15
CA LYS A 154 5.40 14.32 -25.17
C LYS A 154 4.06 13.76 -25.61
N THR A 155 3.64 12.70 -24.95
CA THR A 155 2.25 12.21 -24.93
C THR A 155 1.85 11.98 -23.48
N ASP A 156 0.66 12.48 -23.10
CA ASP A 156 0.09 12.22 -21.79
C ASP A 156 -1.01 11.16 -21.90
N SER A 157 -1.13 10.31 -20.89
CA SER A 157 -2.27 9.42 -20.70
C SER A 157 -2.95 9.74 -19.38
N ASN A 158 -4.26 9.96 -19.44
CA ASN A 158 -5.08 10.22 -18.26
C ASN A 158 -5.05 9.04 -17.28
N MET A 159 -5.38 9.35 -16.02
CA MET A 159 -5.48 8.37 -14.95
C MET A 159 -6.57 7.34 -15.26
N ALA A 160 -6.27 6.05 -15.19
CA ALA A 160 -7.21 4.98 -15.46
C ALA A 160 -6.84 3.68 -14.71
N GLY A 161 -7.71 2.66 -14.82
CA GLY A 161 -7.45 1.31 -14.33
C GLY A 161 -7.62 1.10 -12.83
N GLY A 162 -7.98 2.13 -12.08
CA GLY A 162 -8.24 2.03 -10.65
C GLY A 162 -9.51 1.22 -10.34
N VAL A 163 -9.49 0.47 -9.24
CA VAL A 163 -10.59 -0.37 -8.76
C VAL A 163 -10.75 -0.15 -7.25
N ASN A 164 -11.99 0.11 -6.82
CA ASN A 164 -12.31 0.26 -5.40
C ASN A 164 -12.14 -1.07 -4.65
N ALA A 165 -11.53 -1.02 -3.47
CA ALA A 165 -11.52 -2.16 -2.57
C ALA A 165 -12.93 -2.44 -2.00
N ALA A 166 -13.24 -3.71 -1.79
CA ALA A 166 -14.46 -4.16 -1.13
C ALA A 166 -14.14 -5.20 -0.05
N ASN A 167 -14.89 -5.17 1.05
CA ASN A 167 -14.77 -6.09 2.20
C ASN A 167 -13.38 -6.11 2.86
N GLY A 168 -12.59 -5.05 2.68
CA GLY A 168 -11.30 -4.88 3.34
C GLY A 168 -11.43 -4.43 4.80
N LEU A 169 -10.36 -4.69 5.57
CA LEU A 169 -10.25 -4.29 6.97
C LEU A 169 -10.06 -2.77 7.08
N LYS A 170 -10.88 -2.11 7.90
CA LYS A 170 -10.87 -0.65 8.10
C LYS A 170 -10.49 -0.31 9.53
N PHE A 171 -9.78 0.79 9.67
CA PHE A 171 -9.41 1.36 10.95
C PHE A 171 -10.30 2.55 11.29
N GLY A 172 -10.54 2.75 12.58
CA GLY A 172 -11.20 3.94 13.09
C GLY A 172 -10.29 5.17 13.06
N GLU A 173 -10.78 6.28 13.57
CA GLU A 173 -9.95 7.47 13.75
C GLU A 173 -8.90 7.23 14.85
N PRO A 174 -7.63 7.60 14.60
CA PRO A 174 -6.61 7.56 15.64
C PRO A 174 -6.97 8.47 16.83
N SER A 175 -6.68 8.01 18.04
CA SER A 175 -6.86 8.78 19.28
C SER A 175 -5.76 8.42 20.27
N SER A 176 -5.24 9.41 20.99
CA SER A 176 -4.23 9.22 22.05
C SER A 176 -3.01 8.39 21.62
N GLY A 177 -2.55 8.57 20.38
CA GLY A 177 -1.40 7.84 19.84
C GLY A 177 -1.69 6.38 19.43
N ALA A 178 -2.95 5.95 19.41
CA ALA A 178 -3.36 4.62 19.01
C ALA A 178 -4.41 4.64 17.88
N VAL A 179 -4.39 3.61 17.03
CA VAL A 179 -5.40 3.37 16.00
C VAL A 179 -5.97 1.96 16.17
N SER A 180 -7.29 1.85 16.18
CA SER A 180 -8.00 0.59 16.40
C SER A 180 -8.77 0.16 15.15
N LYS A 181 -9.12 -1.13 15.08
CA LYS A 181 -10.15 -1.62 14.16
C LYS A 181 -11.40 -0.73 14.21
N LEU A 182 -12.02 -0.46 13.05
CA LEU A 182 -13.28 0.29 12.98
C LEU A 182 -14.38 -0.47 13.73
N ALA A 183 -14.99 0.18 14.72
CA ALA A 183 -15.94 -0.45 15.63
C ALA A 183 -17.17 -1.06 14.93
N SER A 184 -17.59 -0.48 13.80
CA SER A 184 -18.74 -0.95 13.02
C SER A 184 -18.45 -2.16 12.12
N GLN A 185 -17.19 -2.58 11.97
CA GLN A 185 -16.83 -3.74 11.16
C GLN A 185 -16.76 -5.02 11.99
N THR A 186 -16.90 -6.16 11.31
CA THR A 186 -16.69 -7.49 11.91
C THR A 186 -15.48 -8.13 11.25
N TRP A 187 -14.32 -8.09 11.88
CA TRP A 187 -13.13 -8.74 11.34
C TRP A 187 -13.22 -10.23 11.66
N SER A 188 -13.49 -11.04 10.64
CA SER A 188 -13.67 -12.47 10.80
C SER A 188 -13.26 -13.23 9.54
N GLY A 189 -13.06 -14.53 9.69
CA GLY A 189 -12.73 -15.46 8.62
C GLY A 189 -13.14 -16.88 8.98
N THR A 190 -13.42 -17.71 7.98
CA THR A 190 -13.56 -19.15 8.17
C THR A 190 -12.21 -19.81 8.03
N ASN A 191 -11.82 -20.64 9.01
CA ASN A 191 -10.54 -21.34 8.97
C ASN A 191 -10.51 -22.28 7.76
N ALA A 192 -9.50 -22.13 6.90
CA ALA A 192 -9.28 -22.95 5.72
C ALA A 192 -8.52 -24.25 6.03
N SER A 193 -7.90 -24.34 7.21
CA SER A 193 -7.14 -25.51 7.67
C SER A 193 -7.15 -25.60 9.19
N SER A 194 -7.04 -26.82 9.72
CA SER A 194 -6.79 -27.04 11.14
C SER A 194 -5.30 -26.88 11.45
N GLY A 195 -4.97 -26.27 12.59
CA GLY A 195 -3.58 -26.10 13.02
C GLY A 195 -3.42 -25.12 14.17
N THR A 196 -2.19 -24.98 14.66
CA THR A 196 -1.87 -24.02 15.71
C THR A 196 -1.44 -22.69 15.07
N ALA A 197 -2.22 -21.63 15.31
CA ALA A 197 -1.88 -20.27 14.91
C ALA A 197 -0.61 -19.81 15.61
N GLY A 198 0.38 -19.38 14.83
CA GLY A 198 1.69 -18.95 15.34
C GLY A 198 2.07 -17.52 14.97
N TYR A 199 1.58 -16.99 13.85
CA TYR A 199 1.71 -15.57 13.51
C TYR A 199 0.59 -15.10 12.57
N TYR A 200 0.39 -13.79 12.51
CA TYR A 200 -0.43 -13.16 11.49
C TYR A 200 0.45 -12.32 10.55
N ARG A 201 -0.01 -12.16 9.30
CA ARG A 201 0.43 -11.11 8.39
C ARG A 201 -0.75 -10.21 8.05
N LEU A 202 -0.63 -8.92 8.33
CA LEU A 202 -1.56 -7.88 7.88
C LEU A 202 -1.01 -7.29 6.57
N TYR A 203 -1.86 -7.23 5.56
CA TYR A 203 -1.55 -6.73 4.23
C TYR A 203 -2.28 -5.43 3.96
N GLY A 204 -1.66 -4.55 3.17
CA GLY A 204 -2.29 -3.36 2.61
C GLY A 204 -3.42 -3.64 1.63
N SER A 205 -4.00 -2.57 1.08
CA SER A 205 -5.17 -2.61 0.21
C SER A 205 -4.96 -3.29 -1.15
N VAL A 206 -3.75 -3.21 -1.70
CA VAL A 206 -3.41 -3.74 -3.02
C VAL A 206 -3.26 -5.28 -2.97
N ALA A 207 -3.46 -5.94 -4.11
CA ALA A 207 -3.27 -7.38 -4.23
C ALA A 207 -1.81 -7.77 -3.92
N ASP A 208 -1.65 -8.75 -3.04
CA ASP A 208 -0.34 -9.25 -2.60
C ASP A 208 -0.45 -10.75 -2.30
N ALA A 209 0.32 -11.57 -3.00
CA ALA A 209 0.33 -13.02 -2.87
C ALA A 209 1.21 -13.55 -1.72
N GLY A 210 1.89 -12.68 -0.97
CA GLY A 210 2.74 -13.07 0.16
C GLY A 210 4.12 -13.62 -0.25
N ALA A 211 4.54 -13.45 -1.50
CA ALA A 211 5.87 -13.81 -1.98
C ALA A 211 6.97 -12.84 -1.46
N LEU A 212 8.25 -13.17 -1.69
CA LEU A 212 9.37 -12.27 -1.39
C LEU A 212 9.19 -10.93 -2.12
N ASP A 213 9.30 -9.82 -1.38
CA ASP A 213 9.24 -8.46 -1.92
C ASP A 213 10.62 -7.79 -1.83
N SER A 214 11.42 -7.94 -2.90
CA SER A 214 12.71 -7.27 -3.03
C SER A 214 12.62 -5.82 -3.53
N SER A 215 11.44 -5.41 -4.01
CA SER A 215 11.20 -4.08 -4.57
C SER A 215 10.55 -3.11 -3.59
N ALA A 216 10.28 -3.57 -2.35
CA ALA A 216 9.62 -2.78 -1.31
C ALA A 216 8.31 -2.14 -1.82
N THR A 217 7.46 -2.95 -2.43
CA THR A 217 6.18 -2.52 -3.03
C THR A 217 5.01 -2.69 -2.08
N TYR A 218 5.02 -3.72 -1.23
CA TYR A 218 3.85 -4.14 -0.48
C TYR A 218 3.93 -3.74 0.99
N PHE A 219 2.84 -3.16 1.48
CA PHE A 219 2.67 -2.89 2.89
C PHE A 219 2.28 -4.16 3.64
N ARG A 220 3.18 -4.63 4.50
CA ARG A 220 2.99 -5.79 5.36
C ARG A 220 3.41 -5.49 6.81
N GLU A 221 2.68 -6.10 7.74
CA GLU A 221 3.04 -6.23 9.16
C GLU A 221 2.95 -7.70 9.57
N ASP A 222 4.00 -8.24 10.19
CA ASP A 222 3.94 -9.54 10.85
C ASP A 222 3.96 -9.38 12.38
N GLY A 223 3.15 -10.19 13.06
CA GLY A 223 3.14 -10.28 14.53
C GLY A 223 2.90 -11.70 15.01
N ALA A 224 3.53 -12.07 16.14
CA ALA A 224 3.37 -13.39 16.74
C ALA A 224 1.97 -13.56 17.35
N ILE A 225 1.43 -14.78 17.27
CA ILE A 225 0.18 -15.17 17.91
C ILE A 225 0.49 -16.07 19.11
N GLY A 226 -0.25 -15.87 20.21
CA GLY A 226 -0.16 -16.68 21.41
C GLY A 226 -1.43 -16.59 22.25
N THR A 227 -1.46 -17.26 23.41
CA THR A 227 -2.54 -17.11 24.39
C THR A 227 -2.26 -16.02 25.42
N SER A 228 -1.00 -15.62 25.57
CA SER A 228 -0.56 -14.51 26.41
C SER A 228 0.77 -13.95 25.94
N GLY A 229 1.01 -12.66 26.22
CA GLY A 229 2.28 -11.99 25.95
C GLY A 229 2.63 -11.78 24.48
N ALA A 230 1.86 -12.31 23.53
CA ALA A 230 2.11 -12.19 22.11
C ALA A 230 1.63 -10.86 21.53
N ASP A 231 2.05 -10.57 20.29
CA ASP A 231 1.60 -9.37 19.55
C ASP A 231 0.09 -9.42 19.29
N MET A 232 -0.45 -10.63 19.06
CA MET A 232 -1.88 -10.92 19.08
C MET A 232 -2.18 -12.07 20.03
N ASN A 233 -3.03 -11.80 21.02
CA ASN A 233 -3.46 -12.81 21.98
C ASN A 233 -4.83 -13.36 21.60
N MET A 234 -4.94 -14.69 21.54
CA MET A 234 -6.18 -15.42 21.28
C MET A 234 -6.54 -16.28 22.49
N THR A 235 -7.84 -16.53 22.71
CA THR A 235 -8.28 -17.45 23.77
C THR A 235 -7.76 -18.88 23.54
N SER A 236 -7.65 -19.29 22.28
CA SER A 236 -7.02 -20.53 21.85
C SER A 236 -6.27 -20.29 20.54
N THR A 237 -5.09 -20.87 20.40
CA THR A 237 -4.34 -20.89 19.14
C THR A 237 -4.66 -22.11 18.29
N ALA A 238 -5.41 -23.08 18.81
CA ALA A 238 -5.85 -24.25 18.04
C ALA A 238 -7.05 -23.87 17.17
N LEU A 239 -6.80 -23.76 15.86
CA LEU A 239 -7.82 -23.50 14.85
C LEU A 239 -8.28 -24.82 14.24
N THR A 240 -9.59 -24.93 14.02
CA THR A 240 -10.21 -26.08 13.37
C THR A 240 -10.81 -25.62 12.05
N ASN A 241 -10.56 -26.38 10.98
CA ASN A 241 -11.10 -26.12 9.64
C ASN A 241 -12.63 -25.95 9.68
N GLY A 242 -13.15 -25.00 8.90
CA GLY A 242 -14.58 -24.69 8.79
C GLY A 242 -15.15 -23.88 9.96
N ILE A 243 -14.41 -23.67 11.04
CA ILE A 243 -14.84 -22.84 12.17
C ILE A 243 -14.49 -21.37 11.92
N ALA A 244 -15.38 -20.46 12.35
CA ALA A 244 -15.14 -19.04 12.28
C ALA A 244 -14.10 -18.60 13.33
N THR A 245 -13.15 -17.78 12.90
CA THR A 245 -12.22 -17.04 13.75
C THR A 245 -12.55 -15.56 13.62
N ALA A 246 -12.73 -14.89 14.75
CA ALA A 246 -13.03 -13.46 14.81
C ALA A 246 -11.92 -12.70 15.54
N ILE A 247 -11.56 -11.53 15.03
CA ILE A 247 -10.67 -10.58 15.68
C ILE A 247 -11.54 -9.53 16.38
N THR A 248 -11.76 -9.75 17.68
CA THR A 248 -12.65 -8.91 18.50
C THR A 248 -11.99 -7.61 18.92
N ALA A 249 -10.65 -7.59 19.02
CA ALA A 249 -9.86 -6.39 19.29
C ALA A 249 -8.60 -6.36 18.40
N PHE A 250 -8.31 -5.19 17.86
CA PHE A 250 -7.03 -4.88 17.23
C PHE A 250 -6.73 -3.41 17.49
N GLN A 251 -5.53 -3.13 17.99
CA GLN A 251 -5.04 -1.77 18.20
C GLN A 251 -3.55 -1.74 17.93
N ARG A 252 -3.09 -0.69 17.24
CA ARG A 252 -1.68 -0.33 17.14
C ARG A 252 -1.45 0.99 17.87
N THR A 253 -0.56 0.95 18.84
CA THR A 253 -0.13 2.13 19.62
C THR A 253 1.25 2.56 19.13
N MET A 254 1.40 3.86 18.87
CA MET A 254 2.70 4.45 18.57
C MET A 254 3.51 4.58 19.86
N PRO A 255 4.85 4.47 19.80
CA PRO A 255 5.68 4.59 21.00
C PRO A 255 5.39 5.89 21.76
N ASN A 256 5.16 5.77 23.07
CA ASN A 256 5.14 6.88 24.01
C ASN A 256 6.37 6.81 24.93
N ALA A 257 6.73 7.95 25.51
CA ALA A 257 7.82 8.05 26.48
C ALA A 257 7.47 7.37 27.81
#